data_AF-A0A7V8BR44-F1
#
_entry.id   AF-A0A7V8BR44-F1
#
_cell.length_a   1.000
_cell.length_b   1.000
_cell.length_c   1.000
_cell.angle_alpha   90.00
_cell.angle_beta   90.00
_cell.angle_gamma   90.00
#
_symmetry.space_group_name_H-M   'P 1'
#
loop_
_entity.id
_entity.type
_entity.pdbx_description
1 polymer ?
#
loop_
_entity_poly.entity_id
_entity_poly.type
_entity_poly.pdbx_seq_one_letter_code
_entity_poly.pdbx_strand_id
1 'polypeptide(L)'
;MRSTSWMLTCLFIMAMIGVRDGNAQIGSSSAVTDRYGSFYAYSAKTLPFPSFYLFQNSHFFTGSGDRPSGSRTVKDFGTQFGMQVGITPTFDVIFSGNFVQTTNLAPSITNKEIVTFFKSVDVPDELFLNLRLLPYSFAQNKINLGFMLTGRFQGDGFYNTPLRPYSGGSTEAGLSILTSYFSRPDFIESGLTINLNLQYWNHLDNGAYIGYKAEDSLRRTSAFGNSLADTAVATSNASSLRFALGGSYPIDIAGKYLYITGDVYGQFFLEKPPKAAYSRQNYAYVALGVKYQWFDWMGVHLGGEFQVLKGTDKTVGNDQLLGIDDLTISKSDYPSWRIFTGVTFPLMPRASSPQSRVKEEVVLEQSERRKKEVEGILYSEQEIQKRSQNFIPIKEMRKNYKSIIGEYVTILDAKDKKPVEPEIPPEEENQGN
;
A
#
# COMPACT_ATOMS: atom_id res chain seq x y z
N MET A 1 -23.48 16.44 -19.73
CA MET A 1 -23.54 14.96 -19.82
C MET A 1 -23.02 14.36 -21.15
N ARG A 2 -22.73 15.13 -22.21
CA ARG A 2 -22.16 14.57 -23.46
C ARG A 2 -20.62 14.47 -23.50
N SER A 3 -19.89 15.07 -22.56
CA SER A 3 -18.42 15.11 -22.58
C SER A 3 -17.73 13.87 -22.01
N THR A 4 -18.40 13.09 -21.16
CA THR A 4 -17.82 11.89 -20.52
C THR A 4 -17.70 10.70 -21.48
N SER A 5 -18.61 10.57 -22.45
CA SER A 5 -18.58 9.50 -23.45
C SER A 5 -17.36 9.62 -24.38
N TRP A 6 -17.06 10.83 -24.86
CA TRP A 6 -15.91 11.09 -25.72
C TRP A 6 -14.56 10.84 -25.04
N MET A 7 -14.44 11.09 -23.73
CA MET A 7 -13.21 10.81 -22.98
C MET A 7 -12.94 9.32 -22.83
N LEU A 8 -13.98 8.51 -22.55
CA LEU A 8 -13.86 7.05 -22.51
C LEU A 8 -13.45 6.50 -23.87
N THR A 9 -14.02 7.02 -24.96
CA THR A 9 -13.63 6.64 -26.32
C THR A 9 -12.19 7.06 -26.65
N CYS A 10 -11.75 8.25 -26.24
CA CYS A 10 -10.36 8.69 -26.45
C CYS A 10 -9.34 7.89 -25.64
N LEU A 11 -9.67 7.49 -24.41
CA LEU A 11 -8.83 6.58 -23.60
C LEU A 11 -8.72 5.20 -24.27
N PHE A 12 -9.82 4.69 -24.80
CA PHE A 12 -9.85 3.44 -25.56
C PHE A 12 -9.04 3.55 -26.86
N ILE A 13 -9.14 4.68 -27.56
CA ILE A 13 -8.41 4.95 -28.80
C ILE A 13 -6.92 5.15 -28.55
N MET A 14 -6.50 5.82 -27.47
CA MET A 14 -5.06 5.94 -27.15
C MET A 14 -4.44 4.60 -26.74
N ALA A 15 -5.19 3.73 -26.06
CA ALA A 15 -4.76 2.35 -25.83
C ALA A 15 -4.64 1.53 -27.14
N MET A 16 -5.42 1.87 -28.17
CA MET A 16 -5.48 1.17 -29.46
C MET A 16 -4.50 1.73 -30.51
N ILE A 17 -4.16 3.01 -30.49
CA ILE A 17 -3.29 3.64 -31.53
C ILE A 17 -1.84 3.12 -31.45
N GLY A 18 -1.38 2.64 -30.29
CA GLY A 18 -0.09 1.94 -30.15
C GLY A 18 -0.02 0.56 -30.82
N VAL A 19 -1.12 0.03 -31.35
CA VAL A 19 -1.24 -1.36 -31.87
C VAL A 19 -1.19 -1.43 -33.40
N ARG A 20 -1.19 -0.28 -34.11
CA ARG A 20 -1.36 -0.26 -35.56
C ARG A 20 -0.10 -0.64 -36.36
N ASP A 21 1.09 -0.56 -35.75
CA ASP A 21 2.34 -1.03 -36.33
C ASP A 21 2.77 -2.31 -35.59
N GLY A 22 2.70 -3.45 -36.29
CA GLY A 22 2.87 -4.78 -35.71
C GLY A 22 4.15 -4.93 -34.89
N ASN A 23 4.03 -5.68 -33.78
CA ASN A 23 5.08 -6.18 -32.88
C ASN A 23 5.21 -5.55 -31.48
N ALA A 24 4.13 -5.51 -30.70
CA ALA A 24 4.23 -5.51 -29.23
C ALA A 24 2.95 -6.01 -28.60
N GLN A 25 3.04 -7.06 -27.80
CA GLN A 25 1.90 -7.82 -27.31
C GLN A 25 2.16 -8.28 -25.85
N ILE A 26 1.09 -8.17 -25.06
CA ILE A 26 0.76 -7.87 -23.63
C ILE A 26 1.32 -8.82 -22.51
N GLY A 27 0.94 -8.86 -21.21
CA GLY A 27 1.65 -9.70 -20.15
C GLY A 27 1.89 -9.15 -18.70
N SER A 28 1.02 -9.29 -17.68
CA SER A 28 1.11 -8.45 -16.44
C SER A 28 1.74 -8.99 -15.10
N SER A 29 2.64 -8.24 -14.46
CA SER A 29 2.64 -7.99 -12.99
C SER A 29 2.56 -6.49 -12.74
N SER A 30 1.37 -5.97 -12.48
CA SER A 30 1.14 -4.53 -12.52
C SER A 30 1.41 -3.84 -11.19
N ALA A 31 2.00 -2.65 -11.26
CA ALA A 31 2.05 -1.71 -10.16
C ALA A 31 0.65 -1.48 -9.59
N VAL A 32 0.56 -1.44 -8.26
CA VAL A 32 -0.61 -1.04 -7.50
C VAL A 32 -0.65 0.49 -7.45
N THR A 33 -1.67 1.10 -8.05
CA THR A 33 -1.91 2.54 -7.86
C THR A 33 -3.05 2.76 -6.85
N ASP A 34 -2.72 2.63 -5.57
CA ASP A 34 -3.51 3.25 -4.51
C ASP A 34 -3.19 4.74 -4.47
N ARG A 35 -4.20 5.59 -4.25
CA ARG A 35 -4.06 7.06 -4.29
C ARG A 35 -2.97 7.57 -3.33
N TYR A 36 -2.89 6.99 -2.13
CA TYR A 36 -1.93 7.38 -1.10
C TYR A 36 -0.75 6.40 -0.98
N GLY A 37 -0.75 5.35 -1.81
CA GLY A 37 0.32 4.38 -1.88
C GLY A 37 1.45 4.80 -2.82
N SER A 38 2.50 3.99 -2.85
CA SER A 38 3.57 4.09 -3.85
C SER A 38 3.21 3.26 -5.08
N PHE A 39 4.15 2.61 -5.78
CA PHE A 39 3.83 1.74 -6.92
C PHE A 39 3.51 0.31 -6.49
N TYR A 40 4.09 -0.15 -5.39
CA TYR A 40 3.90 -1.53 -4.92
C TYR A 40 3.46 -1.61 -3.47
N ALA A 41 3.54 -0.50 -2.72
CA ALA A 41 3.08 -0.45 -1.34
C ALA A 41 1.71 0.26 -1.24
N TYR A 42 0.70 -0.49 -0.80
CA TYR A 42 -0.61 0.03 -0.42
C TYR A 42 -0.49 0.91 0.83
N SER A 43 -1.23 2.01 0.84
CA SER A 43 -1.34 2.84 2.04
C SER A 43 -2.38 2.28 3.01
N ALA A 44 -2.11 2.39 4.31
CA ALA A 44 -3.09 2.25 5.38
C ALA A 44 -3.96 3.52 5.50
N LYS A 45 -4.48 4.01 4.37
CA LYS A 45 -5.46 5.12 4.29
C LYS A 45 -6.45 4.85 3.16
N THR A 46 -7.73 4.93 3.48
CA THR A 46 -8.84 4.68 2.55
C THR A 46 -9.17 5.94 1.77
N LEU A 47 -9.91 5.78 0.68
CA LEU A 47 -10.52 6.92 0.03
C LEU A 47 -11.64 7.53 0.91
N PRO A 48 -11.75 8.86 1.00
CA PRO A 48 -12.83 9.50 1.76
C PRO A 48 -14.18 9.22 1.10
N PHE A 49 -15.22 8.92 1.86
CA PHE A 49 -16.56 8.75 1.29
C PHE A 49 -17.23 10.10 0.97
N PRO A 50 -17.95 10.22 -0.16
CA PRO A 50 -17.88 9.35 -1.33
C PRO A 50 -16.61 9.69 -2.12
N SER A 51 -15.91 8.67 -2.64
CA SER A 51 -14.81 8.88 -3.59
C SER A 51 -14.69 7.69 -4.52
N PHE A 52 -14.38 8.00 -5.76
CA PHE A 52 -14.19 7.02 -6.82
C PHE A 52 -12.92 7.34 -7.58
N TYR A 53 -12.11 6.32 -7.80
CA TYR A 53 -10.79 6.43 -8.40
C TYR A 53 -10.63 5.36 -9.46
N LEU A 54 -10.37 5.76 -10.71
CA LEU A 54 -9.99 4.84 -11.77
C LEU A 54 -8.48 4.87 -11.94
N PHE A 55 -7.93 3.72 -12.30
CA PHE A 55 -6.53 3.63 -12.65
C PHE A 55 -6.28 2.64 -13.78
N GLN A 56 -5.20 2.90 -14.50
CA GLN A 56 -4.64 2.03 -15.49
C GLN A 56 -3.12 2.01 -15.28
N ASN A 57 -2.52 0.83 -15.20
CA ASN A 57 -1.08 0.66 -15.12
C ASN A 57 -0.63 -0.32 -16.18
N SER A 58 0.42 0.04 -16.91
CA SER A 58 1.10 -0.83 -17.85
C SER A 58 2.54 -1.04 -17.45
N HIS A 59 3.11 -2.14 -17.91
CA HIS A 59 4.56 -2.33 -17.92
C HIS A 59 5.02 -3.02 -19.19
N PHE A 60 6.32 -2.97 -19.38
CA PHE A 60 7.00 -3.49 -20.53
C PHE A 60 8.38 -4.01 -20.13
N PHE A 61 8.73 -5.14 -20.71
CA PHE A 61 10.04 -5.75 -20.66
C PHE A 61 10.39 -6.33 -22.02
N THR A 62 11.67 -6.20 -22.37
CA THR A 62 12.27 -6.94 -23.47
C THR A 62 13.61 -7.49 -23.00
N GLY A 63 13.90 -8.74 -23.37
CA GLY A 63 15.20 -9.35 -23.12
C GLY A 63 15.57 -10.28 -24.25
N SER A 64 16.86 -10.47 -24.47
CA SER A 64 17.39 -11.47 -25.40
C SER A 64 18.08 -12.58 -24.63
N GLY A 65 17.90 -13.81 -25.08
CA GLY A 65 18.62 -14.98 -24.58
C GLY A 65 19.30 -15.72 -25.73
N ASP A 66 20.54 -16.12 -25.54
CA ASP A 66 21.27 -16.96 -26.49
C ASP A 66 20.83 -18.42 -26.32
N ARG A 67 20.54 -19.08 -27.44
CA ARG A 67 20.32 -20.54 -27.51
C ARG A 67 21.40 -21.18 -28.39
N PRO A 68 21.67 -22.49 -28.22
CA PRO A 68 22.42 -23.25 -29.20
C PRO A 68 21.84 -23.14 -30.63
N SER A 69 20.53 -22.91 -30.74
CA SER A 69 19.78 -22.75 -32.00
C SER A 69 19.64 -21.30 -32.50
N GLY A 70 20.19 -20.31 -31.78
CA GLY A 70 20.14 -18.88 -32.15
C GLY A 70 19.67 -17.96 -31.03
N SER A 71 19.76 -16.64 -31.24
CA SER A 71 19.27 -15.66 -30.26
C SER A 71 17.74 -15.55 -30.33
N ARG A 72 17.06 -15.53 -29.19
CA ARG A 72 15.63 -15.24 -29.12
C ARG A 72 15.39 -13.95 -28.33
N THR A 73 14.53 -13.09 -28.87
CA THR A 73 14.00 -11.93 -28.14
C THR A 73 12.67 -12.29 -27.51
N VAL A 74 12.55 -12.01 -26.22
CA VAL A 74 11.35 -12.17 -25.41
C VAL A 74 10.79 -10.79 -25.13
N LYS A 75 9.49 -10.61 -25.33
CA LYS A 75 8.79 -9.38 -24.93
C LYS A 75 7.60 -9.73 -24.07
N ASP A 76 7.46 -8.96 -23.00
CA ASP A 76 6.38 -9.01 -22.03
C ASP A 76 5.89 -7.56 -21.87
N PHE A 77 4.78 -7.20 -22.50
CA PHE A 77 4.04 -5.98 -22.13
C PHE A 77 3.05 -6.34 -21.03
N GLY A 78 2.22 -5.50 -20.42
CA GLY A 78 1.20 -5.93 -19.46
C GLY A 78 0.33 -4.75 -19.07
N THR A 79 -0.98 -4.93 -18.86
CA THR A 79 -1.84 -3.83 -18.41
C THR A 79 -2.84 -4.27 -17.34
N GLN A 80 -3.10 -3.38 -16.40
CA GLN A 80 -4.13 -3.53 -15.37
C GLN A 80 -5.06 -2.34 -15.45
N PHE A 81 -6.34 -2.61 -15.38
CA PHE A 81 -7.37 -1.60 -15.17
C PHE A 81 -8.04 -1.85 -13.84
N GLY A 82 -8.35 -0.79 -13.11
CA GLY A 82 -9.07 -0.95 -11.87
C GLY A 82 -9.81 0.29 -11.43
N MET A 83 -10.64 0.05 -10.42
CA MET A 83 -11.38 1.06 -9.72
C MET A 83 -11.26 0.86 -8.22
N GLN A 84 -11.27 1.95 -7.49
CA GLN A 84 -11.28 1.97 -6.04
C GLN A 84 -12.42 2.87 -5.57
N VAL A 85 -13.20 2.36 -4.63
CA VAL A 85 -14.40 3.00 -4.11
C VAL A 85 -14.31 3.10 -2.60
N GLY A 86 -14.24 4.33 -2.09
CA GLY A 86 -14.36 4.60 -0.67
C GLY A 86 -15.80 4.41 -0.23
N ILE A 87 -16.06 3.52 0.73
CA ILE A 87 -17.41 3.24 1.26
C ILE A 87 -17.59 3.93 2.60
N THR A 88 -16.59 3.86 3.48
CA THR A 88 -16.55 4.59 4.75
C THR A 88 -15.15 5.18 4.96
N PRO A 89 -14.96 6.08 5.95
CA PRO A 89 -13.63 6.55 6.31
C PRO A 89 -12.64 5.46 6.73
N THR A 90 -13.11 4.23 7.01
CA THR A 90 -12.28 3.10 7.45
C THR A 90 -12.35 1.90 6.50
N PHE A 91 -13.18 1.94 5.46
CA PHE A 91 -13.41 0.81 4.57
C PHE A 91 -13.50 1.25 3.10
N ASP A 92 -12.70 0.61 2.26
CA ASP A 92 -12.79 0.76 0.81
C ASP A 92 -12.57 -0.56 0.07
N VAL A 93 -13.03 -0.57 -1.18
CA VAL A 93 -12.99 -1.73 -2.07
C VAL A 93 -12.22 -1.37 -3.32
N ILE A 94 -11.29 -2.24 -3.72
CA ILE A 94 -10.53 -2.11 -4.97
C ILE A 94 -10.85 -3.32 -5.84
N PHE A 95 -11.37 -3.06 -7.03
CA PHE A 95 -11.59 -4.06 -8.07
C PHE A 95 -10.65 -3.79 -9.24
N SER A 96 -9.95 -4.80 -9.73
CA SER A 96 -9.08 -4.64 -10.90
C SER A 96 -8.99 -5.90 -11.74
N GLY A 97 -8.75 -5.72 -13.04
CA GLY A 97 -8.51 -6.79 -14.00
C GLY A 97 -7.15 -6.61 -14.67
N ASN A 98 -6.40 -7.70 -14.78
CA ASN A 98 -5.13 -7.80 -15.48
C ASN A 98 -5.35 -8.36 -16.88
N PHE A 99 -4.66 -7.79 -17.86
CA PHE A 99 -4.62 -8.25 -19.24
C PHE A 99 -3.16 -8.51 -19.64
N VAL A 100 -2.94 -9.67 -20.26
CA VAL A 100 -1.67 -10.41 -20.35
C VAL A 100 -1.51 -11.02 -21.75
N GLN A 101 -0.31 -11.13 -22.33
CA GLN A 101 -0.02 -11.71 -23.66
C GLN A 101 1.49 -11.81 -23.96
N THR A 102 2.20 -12.69 -23.29
CA THR A 102 3.63 -12.80 -23.53
C THR A 102 3.90 -13.34 -24.95
N THR A 103 4.68 -12.62 -25.78
CA THR A 103 4.92 -12.93 -27.21
C THR A 103 5.69 -14.24 -27.49
N ASN A 104 6.00 -15.01 -26.45
CA ASN A 104 6.89 -16.16 -26.54
C ASN A 104 6.21 -17.53 -26.54
N LEU A 105 4.89 -17.60 -26.55
CA LEU A 105 4.19 -18.88 -26.50
C LEU A 105 4.14 -19.66 -27.83
N ALA A 106 4.77 -19.19 -28.93
CA ALA A 106 4.81 -20.02 -30.14
C ALA A 106 5.91 -19.69 -31.17
N PRO A 107 6.75 -20.68 -31.53
CA PRO A 107 7.40 -20.74 -32.84
C PRO A 107 6.52 -21.40 -33.92
N SER A 108 5.34 -21.94 -33.61
CA SER A 108 4.56 -22.77 -34.56
C SER A 108 3.04 -22.51 -34.62
N ILE A 109 2.55 -21.38 -34.11
CA ILE A 109 1.15 -21.01 -34.31
C ILE A 109 1.03 -20.45 -35.74
N THR A 110 0.45 -21.25 -36.63
CA THR A 110 0.12 -20.86 -38.00
C THR A 110 -0.69 -19.56 -37.98
N ASN A 111 -0.48 -18.65 -38.95
CA ASN A 111 -1.13 -17.33 -39.03
C ASN A 111 -2.66 -17.30 -38.78
N LYS A 112 -3.37 -18.42 -38.93
CA LYS A 112 -4.81 -18.53 -38.64
C LYS A 112 -5.19 -18.58 -37.16
N GLU A 113 -4.35 -19.14 -36.30
CA GLU A 113 -4.62 -19.24 -34.85
C GLU A 113 -4.26 -17.95 -34.11
N ILE A 114 -3.29 -17.19 -34.64
CA ILE A 114 -2.94 -15.84 -34.19
C ILE A 114 -4.17 -14.92 -34.24
N VAL A 115 -5.00 -15.03 -35.27
CA VAL A 115 -6.23 -14.22 -35.44
C VAL A 115 -7.33 -14.62 -34.44
N THR A 116 -7.41 -15.88 -34.03
CA THR A 116 -8.39 -16.35 -33.04
C THR A 116 -8.01 -15.94 -31.62
N PHE A 117 -6.71 -15.83 -31.32
CA PHE A 117 -6.19 -15.34 -30.04
C PHE A 117 -6.57 -13.87 -29.77
N PHE A 118 -6.62 -13.00 -30.80
CA PHE A 118 -7.13 -11.62 -30.61
C PHE A 118 -8.64 -11.53 -30.41
N LYS A 119 -9.38 -12.60 -30.76
CA LYS A 119 -10.83 -12.67 -30.51
C LYS A 119 -11.16 -13.09 -29.08
N SER A 120 -10.19 -13.54 -28.27
CA SER A 120 -10.41 -13.89 -26.86
C SER A 120 -9.99 -12.79 -25.89
N VAL A 121 -9.73 -11.56 -26.36
CA VAL A 121 -9.33 -10.41 -25.52
C VAL A 121 -10.52 -9.78 -24.76
N ASP A 122 -11.69 -10.43 -24.78
CA ASP A 122 -12.91 -9.90 -24.18
C ASP A 122 -12.95 -9.98 -22.64
N VAL A 123 -12.07 -10.77 -22.01
CA VAL A 123 -12.07 -10.99 -20.55
C VAL A 123 -10.67 -10.80 -19.96
N PRO A 124 -10.52 -10.14 -18.79
CA PRO A 124 -9.25 -10.10 -18.07
C PRO A 124 -8.73 -11.51 -17.74
N ASP A 125 -7.42 -11.73 -17.87
CA ASP A 125 -6.79 -13.01 -17.50
C ASP A 125 -6.91 -13.27 -15.99
N GLU A 126 -6.85 -12.21 -15.19
CA GLU A 126 -7.01 -12.28 -13.74
C GLU A 126 -7.86 -11.12 -13.24
N LEU A 127 -8.72 -11.41 -12.28
CA LEU A 127 -9.52 -10.44 -11.56
C LEU A 127 -9.07 -10.39 -10.10
N PHE A 128 -8.98 -9.20 -9.54
CA PHE A 128 -8.62 -8.97 -8.14
C PHE A 128 -9.73 -8.20 -7.44
N LEU A 129 -10.08 -8.69 -6.25
CA LEU A 129 -10.94 -8.01 -5.30
C LEU A 129 -10.15 -7.77 -4.02
N ASN A 130 -9.94 -6.51 -3.65
CA ASN A 130 -9.31 -6.15 -2.39
C ASN A 130 -10.33 -5.45 -1.50
N LEU A 131 -10.46 -5.94 -0.28
CA LEU A 131 -11.29 -5.36 0.77
C LEU A 131 -10.34 -4.84 1.84
N ARG A 132 -10.29 -3.52 2.02
CA ARG A 132 -9.34 -2.88 2.94
C ARG A 132 -10.07 -2.22 4.10
N LEU A 133 -9.59 -2.52 5.31
CA LEU A 133 -10.13 -2.04 6.57
C LEU A 133 -9.03 -1.35 7.38
N LEU A 134 -9.32 -0.16 7.91
CA LEU A 134 -8.38 0.69 8.64
C LEU A 134 -8.90 1.02 10.03
N PRO A 135 -8.69 0.14 11.01
CA PRO A 135 -9.26 0.32 12.34
C PRO A 135 -8.46 1.28 13.23
N TYR A 136 -7.18 1.55 12.93
CA TYR A 136 -6.29 2.23 13.88
C TYR A 136 -5.44 3.34 13.25
N SER A 137 -5.38 4.46 13.96
CA SER A 137 -4.48 5.59 13.70
C SER A 137 -3.95 6.12 15.03
N PHE A 138 -2.67 6.41 15.11
CA PHE A 138 -2.02 6.92 16.32
C PHE A 138 -0.93 7.94 15.97
N ALA A 139 -0.31 8.50 17.02
CA ALA A 139 0.66 9.59 16.89
C ALA A 139 0.09 10.78 16.09
N GLN A 140 -1.11 11.25 16.47
CA GLN A 140 -1.83 12.33 15.77
C GLN A 140 -2.06 11.99 14.28
N ASN A 141 -2.52 10.77 13.99
CA ASN A 141 -2.74 10.26 12.63
C ASN A 141 -1.50 10.17 11.74
N LYS A 142 -0.30 10.35 12.28
CA LYS A 142 0.94 10.17 11.52
C LYS A 142 1.21 8.71 11.20
N ILE A 143 0.73 7.77 12.02
CA ILE A 143 0.89 6.35 11.77
C ILE A 143 -0.48 5.69 11.69
N ASN A 144 -0.72 4.97 10.60
CA ASN A 144 -1.94 4.22 10.38
C ASN A 144 -1.63 2.73 10.25
N LEU A 145 -2.53 1.91 10.80
CA LEU A 145 -2.50 0.46 10.67
C LEU A 145 -3.79 -0.05 10.07
N GLY A 146 -3.66 -1.03 9.19
CA GLY A 146 -4.76 -1.57 8.40
C GLY A 146 -4.60 -3.04 8.08
N PHE A 147 -5.69 -3.62 7.61
CA PHE A 147 -5.74 -4.96 7.05
C PHE A 147 -6.34 -4.92 5.67
N MET A 148 -5.91 -5.84 4.81
CA MET A 148 -6.50 -6.02 3.49
C MET A 148 -6.64 -7.49 3.17
N LEU A 149 -7.88 -7.88 2.85
CA LEU A 149 -8.19 -9.19 2.28
C LEU A 149 -8.16 -9.05 0.76
N THR A 150 -7.43 -9.93 0.09
CA THR A 150 -7.33 -9.95 -1.36
C THR A 150 -7.79 -11.30 -1.87
N GLY A 151 -8.69 -11.30 -2.84
CA GLY A 151 -9.01 -12.47 -3.66
C GLY A 151 -8.48 -12.26 -5.09
N ARG A 152 -7.88 -13.29 -5.67
CA ARG A 152 -7.52 -13.36 -7.09
C ARG A 152 -8.35 -14.48 -7.73
N PHE A 153 -9.03 -14.15 -8.81
CA PHE A 153 -9.82 -15.08 -9.60
C PHE A 153 -9.20 -15.16 -10.99
N GLN A 154 -9.00 -16.36 -11.50
CA GLN A 154 -8.53 -16.54 -12.87
C GLN A 154 -9.72 -16.38 -13.81
N GLY A 155 -9.53 -15.61 -14.88
CA GLY A 155 -10.44 -15.60 -16.03
C GLY A 155 -10.14 -16.77 -16.97
N ASP A 156 -10.51 -16.61 -18.24
CA ASP A 156 -10.22 -17.59 -19.30
C ASP A 156 -8.77 -17.50 -19.83
N GLY A 157 -7.95 -16.71 -19.16
CA GLY A 157 -6.56 -16.41 -19.51
C GLY A 157 -5.56 -17.54 -19.21
N PHE A 158 -4.30 -17.25 -19.53
CA PHE A 158 -3.18 -18.15 -19.26
C PHE A 158 -2.72 -18.00 -17.80
N TYR A 159 -2.78 -19.09 -17.03
CA TYR A 159 -2.10 -19.19 -15.74
C TYR A 159 -0.67 -19.76 -15.92
N ASN A 160 0.13 -19.72 -14.86
CA ASN A 160 1.52 -20.19 -14.86
C ASN A 160 2.35 -19.68 -16.06
N THR A 161 2.29 -18.39 -16.35
CA THR A 161 3.03 -17.79 -17.48
C THR A 161 4.44 -17.38 -17.02
N PRO A 162 5.50 -17.61 -17.82
CA PRO A 162 6.83 -17.12 -17.50
C PRO A 162 6.84 -15.59 -17.39
N LEU A 163 7.80 -15.03 -16.64
CA LEU A 163 7.98 -13.58 -16.38
C LEU A 163 6.91 -12.95 -15.49
N ARG A 164 5.93 -13.74 -15.03
CA ARG A 164 4.83 -13.29 -14.17
C ARG A 164 4.86 -13.98 -12.81
N PRO A 165 4.35 -13.36 -11.73
CA PRO A 165 4.17 -14.06 -10.46
C PRO A 165 3.37 -15.35 -10.64
N TYR A 166 3.78 -16.39 -9.91
CA TYR A 166 3.14 -17.69 -9.95
C TYR A 166 1.61 -17.61 -9.82
N SER A 167 0.94 -18.45 -10.60
CA SER A 167 -0.51 -18.53 -10.70
C SER A 167 -0.87 -19.99 -10.96
N GLY A 168 -1.53 -20.63 -10.01
CA GLY A 168 -1.88 -22.05 -10.08
C GLY A 168 -3.15 -22.36 -10.88
N GLY A 169 -3.74 -21.37 -11.56
CA GLY A 169 -5.01 -21.54 -12.28
C GLY A 169 -6.24 -21.64 -11.38
N SER A 170 -6.05 -21.59 -10.06
CA SER A 170 -7.10 -21.65 -9.05
C SER A 170 -7.36 -20.27 -8.45
N THR A 171 -8.46 -20.14 -7.70
CA THR A 171 -8.73 -18.96 -6.87
C THR A 171 -7.64 -18.81 -5.84
N GLU A 172 -7.13 -17.61 -5.60
CA GLU A 172 -6.11 -17.35 -4.60
C GLU A 172 -6.63 -16.35 -3.56
N ALA A 173 -6.11 -16.45 -2.33
CA ALA A 173 -6.49 -15.58 -1.24
C ALA A 173 -5.27 -15.05 -0.50
N GLY A 174 -5.32 -13.77 -0.13
CA GLY A 174 -4.28 -13.08 0.61
C GLY A 174 -4.82 -12.31 1.80
N LEU A 175 -4.05 -12.28 2.88
CA LEU A 175 -4.25 -11.41 4.02
C LEU A 175 -3.03 -10.52 4.18
N SER A 176 -3.24 -9.21 4.20
CA SER A 176 -2.18 -8.20 4.27
C SER A 176 -2.34 -7.35 5.52
N ILE A 177 -1.21 -7.06 6.16
CA ILE A 177 -1.06 -6.05 7.20
C ILE A 177 -0.47 -4.81 6.52
N LEU A 178 -1.13 -3.68 6.69
CA LEU A 178 -0.74 -2.40 6.11
C LEU A 178 -0.28 -1.46 7.22
N THR A 179 0.87 -0.81 7.02
CA THR A 179 1.37 0.24 7.90
C THR A 179 1.76 1.43 7.06
N SER A 180 1.32 2.62 7.45
CA SER A 180 1.71 3.86 6.77
C SER A 180 2.14 4.92 7.75
N TYR A 181 3.17 5.67 7.37
CA TYR A 181 3.61 6.89 8.01
C TYR A 181 3.37 8.09 7.11
N PHE A 182 2.74 9.12 7.65
CA PHE A 182 2.49 10.41 7.02
C PHE A 182 3.16 11.50 7.83
N SER A 183 4.13 12.18 7.24
CA SER A 183 4.77 13.34 7.89
C SER A 183 3.78 14.49 8.15
N ARG A 184 2.81 14.67 7.24
CA ARG A 184 1.72 15.66 7.29
C ARG A 184 0.37 14.93 7.14
N PRO A 185 -0.24 14.43 8.23
CA PRO A 185 -1.45 13.60 8.15
C PRO A 185 -2.69 14.37 7.65
N ASP A 186 -2.73 15.69 7.88
CA ASP A 186 -3.79 16.58 7.39
C ASP A 186 -3.61 16.96 5.90
N PHE A 187 -2.37 16.91 5.41
CA PHE A 187 -1.99 17.29 4.04
C PHE A 187 -1.10 16.22 3.41
N ILE A 188 -1.65 15.02 3.22
CA ILE A 188 -0.86 13.87 2.75
C ILE A 188 -0.23 14.11 1.38
N GLU A 189 -0.90 14.88 0.51
CA GLU A 189 -0.39 15.23 -0.82
C GLU A 189 0.87 16.12 -0.76
N SER A 190 1.12 16.84 0.35
CA SER A 190 2.27 17.74 0.52
C SER A 190 3.37 17.19 1.44
N GLY A 191 3.17 15.99 2.01
CA GLY A 191 4.11 15.37 2.93
C GLY A 191 4.83 14.14 2.37
N LEU A 192 5.98 13.81 2.97
CA LEU A 192 6.59 12.49 2.87
C LEU A 192 5.59 11.42 3.33
N THR A 193 5.42 10.38 2.51
CA THR A 193 4.69 9.16 2.85
C THR A 193 5.64 7.96 2.82
N ILE A 194 5.48 7.05 3.77
CA ILE A 194 6.18 5.76 3.82
C ILE A 194 5.14 4.68 4.10
N ASN A 195 5.17 3.60 3.33
CA ASN A 195 4.21 2.50 3.40
C ASN A 195 4.97 1.18 3.54
N LEU A 196 4.55 0.34 4.48
CA LEU A 196 5.04 -1.01 4.68
C LEU A 196 3.87 -1.97 4.61
N ASN A 197 3.98 -3.00 3.78
CA ASN A 197 3.00 -4.07 3.67
C ASN A 197 3.66 -5.42 3.86
N LEU A 198 3.00 -6.27 4.62
CA LEU A 198 3.34 -7.67 4.78
C LEU A 198 2.09 -8.49 4.46
N GLN A 199 2.21 -9.46 3.57
CA GLN A 199 1.08 -10.22 3.08
C GLN A 199 1.39 -11.72 3.10
N TYR A 200 0.49 -12.49 3.71
CA TYR A 200 0.44 -13.94 3.50
C TYR A 200 -0.49 -14.23 2.33
N TRP A 201 -0.09 -15.14 1.46
CA TRP A 201 -0.81 -15.50 0.24
C TRP A 201 -0.91 -17.02 0.09
N ASN A 202 -2.10 -17.53 -0.24
CA ASN A 202 -2.36 -18.93 -0.49
C ASN A 202 -2.97 -19.10 -1.89
N HIS A 203 -2.41 -20.03 -2.67
CA HIS A 203 -2.78 -20.23 -4.07
C HIS A 203 -3.97 -21.19 -4.28
N LEU A 204 -4.43 -21.88 -3.22
CA LEU A 204 -5.54 -22.87 -3.23
C LEU A 204 -5.52 -23.82 -4.45
N ASP A 205 -4.32 -24.23 -4.85
CA ASP A 205 -4.03 -24.97 -6.08
C ASP A 205 -3.82 -26.48 -5.85
N ASN A 206 -4.11 -27.01 -4.66
CA ASN A 206 -4.00 -28.44 -4.40
C ASN A 206 -4.87 -29.27 -5.36
N GLY A 207 -4.25 -30.20 -6.06
CA GLY A 207 -4.85 -31.02 -7.12
C GLY A 207 -4.97 -30.30 -8.47
N ALA A 208 -4.61 -29.02 -8.57
CA ALA A 208 -4.64 -28.29 -9.83
C ALA A 208 -3.50 -28.75 -10.73
N TYR A 209 -3.81 -28.89 -12.02
CA TYR A 209 -2.82 -29.10 -13.06
C TYR A 209 -2.31 -27.74 -13.54
N ILE A 210 -1.00 -27.52 -13.46
CA ILE A 210 -0.36 -26.22 -13.71
C ILE A 210 0.25 -26.17 -15.13
N GLY A 211 0.32 -27.31 -15.81
CA GLY A 211 0.76 -27.42 -17.20
C GLY A 211 -0.27 -26.89 -18.20
N TYR A 212 0.18 -26.55 -19.40
CA TYR A 212 -0.67 -25.93 -20.41
C TYR A 212 -1.54 -26.97 -21.16
N LYS A 213 -2.78 -26.62 -21.52
CA LYS A 213 -3.73 -27.54 -22.20
C LYS A 213 -3.21 -28.11 -23.54
N ALA A 214 -2.30 -27.45 -24.25
CA ALA A 214 -1.71 -28.04 -25.47
C ALA A 214 -0.74 -29.20 -25.16
N GLU A 215 -0.15 -29.23 -23.96
CA GLU A 215 0.70 -30.35 -23.51
C GLU A 215 -0.12 -31.62 -23.27
N ASP A 216 -1.43 -31.49 -23.03
CA ASP A 216 -2.38 -32.60 -22.89
C ASP A 216 -2.52 -33.40 -24.21
N SER A 217 -2.19 -32.78 -25.35
CA SER A 217 -2.15 -33.43 -26.68
C SER A 217 -0.88 -34.25 -26.89
N LEU A 218 0.25 -33.80 -26.32
CA LEU A 218 1.54 -34.53 -26.30
C LEU A 218 1.57 -35.63 -25.22
N ARG A 219 0.67 -35.54 -24.22
CA ARG A 219 0.48 -36.51 -23.14
C ARG A 219 -0.03 -37.88 -23.61
N ARG A 220 -0.67 -37.95 -24.77
CA ARG A 220 -1.19 -39.22 -25.33
C ARG A 220 -0.14 -40.05 -26.08
N THR A 221 1.05 -39.51 -26.34
CA THR A 221 2.02 -40.13 -27.27
C THR A 221 3.30 -40.67 -26.63
N SER A 222 3.57 -40.43 -25.34
CA SER A 222 4.79 -40.95 -24.70
C SER A 222 4.56 -42.30 -24.01
N ALA A 223 4.91 -43.39 -24.72
CA ALA A 223 4.86 -44.77 -24.25
C ALA A 223 5.96 -45.14 -23.21
N PHE A 224 6.71 -44.16 -22.68
CA PHE A 224 7.92 -44.38 -21.87
C PHE A 224 7.81 -43.76 -20.47
N GLY A 225 6.94 -44.34 -19.65
CA GLY A 225 7.27 -44.75 -18.28
C GLY A 225 7.43 -43.72 -17.15
N ASN A 226 7.59 -42.42 -17.38
CA ASN A 226 7.53 -41.40 -16.32
C ASN A 226 6.78 -40.18 -16.86
N SER A 227 5.50 -40.06 -16.53
CA SER A 227 4.65 -39.00 -17.05
C SER A 227 5.06 -37.66 -16.44
N LEU A 228 5.53 -36.71 -17.27
CA LEU A 228 5.71 -35.31 -16.90
C LEU A 228 4.47 -34.69 -16.22
N ALA A 229 3.29 -35.29 -16.46
CA ALA A 229 2.05 -34.91 -15.81
C ALA A 229 2.15 -34.94 -14.27
N ASP A 230 2.94 -35.85 -13.69
CA ASP A 230 3.04 -35.99 -12.24
C ASP A 230 3.84 -34.84 -11.60
N THR A 231 4.69 -34.15 -12.37
CA THR A 231 5.47 -32.99 -11.90
C THR A 231 4.77 -31.65 -12.05
N ALA A 232 3.65 -31.63 -12.78
CA ALA A 232 2.84 -30.45 -13.08
C ALA A 232 1.55 -30.35 -12.25
N VAL A 233 1.22 -31.38 -11.46
CA VAL A 233 0.11 -31.32 -10.50
C VAL A 233 0.61 -30.73 -9.18
N ALA A 234 -0.12 -29.76 -8.64
CA ALA A 234 0.09 -29.29 -7.28
C ALA A 234 -0.36 -30.34 -6.27
N THR A 235 0.59 -30.89 -5.52
CA THR A 235 0.33 -31.88 -4.46
C THR A 235 -0.06 -31.25 -3.13
N SER A 236 0.16 -29.94 -2.99
CA SER A 236 -0.15 -29.12 -1.83
C SER A 236 -0.47 -27.71 -2.29
N ASN A 237 -1.17 -26.95 -1.45
CA ASN A 237 -1.42 -25.53 -1.74
C ASN A 237 -0.11 -24.75 -1.61
N ALA A 238 0.35 -24.15 -2.71
CA ALA A 238 1.48 -23.22 -2.64
C ALA A 238 1.10 -22.02 -1.76
N SER A 239 2.08 -21.52 -1.01
CA SER A 239 1.88 -20.37 -0.15
C SER A 239 3.12 -19.48 -0.12
N SER A 240 2.92 -18.18 0.02
CA SER A 240 4.01 -17.22 0.02
C SER A 240 3.81 -16.07 1.01
N LEU A 241 4.92 -15.52 1.45
CA LEU A 241 5.01 -14.26 2.15
C LEU A 241 5.47 -13.19 1.16
N ARG A 242 4.65 -12.16 0.96
CA ARG A 242 4.93 -11.00 0.12
C ARG A 242 5.17 -9.79 0.99
N PHE A 243 6.05 -8.91 0.53
CA PHE A 243 6.36 -7.69 1.24
C PHE A 243 6.53 -6.53 0.26
N ALA A 244 6.23 -5.32 0.74
CA ALA A 244 6.51 -4.07 0.04
C ALA A 244 6.85 -2.98 1.05
N LEU A 245 7.94 -2.26 0.82
CA LEU A 245 8.32 -1.04 1.53
C LEU A 245 8.48 0.05 0.49
N GLY A 246 7.65 1.07 0.57
CA GLY A 246 7.62 2.14 -0.41
C GLY A 246 7.55 3.51 0.20
N GLY A 247 8.05 4.52 -0.52
CA GLY A 247 7.99 5.91 -0.09
C GLY A 247 7.72 6.85 -1.24
N SER A 248 7.09 7.99 -0.93
CA SER A 248 6.88 9.08 -1.89
C SER A 248 7.21 10.42 -1.27
N TYR A 249 7.98 11.24 -1.99
CA TYR A 249 8.27 12.62 -1.60
C TYR A 249 7.71 13.60 -2.63
N PRO A 250 6.78 14.49 -2.24
CA PRO A 250 6.23 15.49 -3.15
C PRO A 250 7.18 16.68 -3.32
N ILE A 251 7.31 17.13 -4.57
CA ILE A 251 7.97 18.37 -4.96
C ILE A 251 6.92 19.26 -5.61
N ASP A 252 6.76 20.48 -5.11
CA ASP A 252 5.88 21.47 -5.75
C ASP A 252 6.59 22.10 -6.96
N ILE A 253 5.97 21.95 -8.13
CA ILE A 253 6.41 22.55 -9.39
C ILE A 253 5.23 23.33 -9.95
N ALA A 254 5.33 24.66 -9.91
CA ALA A 254 4.32 25.58 -10.44
C ALA A 254 2.90 25.31 -9.92
N GLY A 255 2.77 24.93 -8.65
CA GLY A 255 1.48 24.65 -8.04
C GLY A 255 0.90 23.30 -8.46
N LYS A 256 1.72 22.35 -8.90
CA LYS A 256 1.37 20.92 -9.06
C LYS A 256 2.42 20.07 -8.34
N TYR A 257 2.02 18.88 -7.90
CA TYR A 257 2.95 17.97 -7.23
C TYR A 257 3.56 16.98 -8.24
N LEU A 258 4.89 16.96 -8.26
CA LEU A 258 5.70 15.87 -8.79
C LEU A 258 6.15 15.02 -7.59
N TYR A 259 5.71 13.78 -7.51
CA TYR A 259 6.12 12.84 -6.48
C TYR A 259 7.30 12.03 -7.00
N ILE A 260 8.43 12.04 -6.28
CA ILE A 260 9.50 11.06 -6.47
C ILE A 260 9.16 9.84 -5.61
N THR A 261 9.17 8.66 -6.20
CA THR A 261 8.74 7.42 -5.53
C THR A 261 9.80 6.33 -5.65
N GLY A 262 9.92 5.53 -4.60
CA GLY A 262 10.85 4.41 -4.56
C GLY A 262 10.34 3.30 -3.65
N ASP A 263 10.37 2.06 -4.17
CA ASP A 263 9.84 0.88 -3.49
C ASP A 263 10.84 -0.28 -3.53
N VAL A 264 10.82 -1.10 -2.48
CA VAL A 264 11.40 -2.44 -2.46
C VAL A 264 10.28 -3.41 -2.20
N TYR A 265 10.12 -4.40 -3.06
CA TYR A 265 9.05 -5.40 -2.90
C TYR A 265 9.51 -6.77 -3.38
N GLY A 266 8.82 -7.81 -2.93
CA GLY A 266 9.19 -9.17 -3.30
C GLY A 266 8.28 -10.23 -2.73
N GLN A 267 8.67 -11.47 -2.98
CA GLN A 267 7.95 -12.67 -2.55
C GLN A 267 8.93 -13.77 -2.13
N PHE A 268 8.57 -14.44 -1.03
CA PHE A 268 9.21 -15.65 -0.55
C PHE A 268 8.17 -16.77 -0.42
N PHE A 269 8.38 -17.91 -1.05
CA PHE A 269 7.52 -19.07 -0.87
C PHE A 269 7.78 -19.73 0.49
N LEU A 270 6.68 -19.99 1.21
CA LEU A 270 6.67 -20.83 2.40
C LEU A 270 6.48 -22.30 1.98
N GLU A 271 5.48 -22.53 1.13
CA GLU A 271 5.28 -23.79 0.40
C GLU A 271 5.47 -23.50 -1.09
N LYS A 272 6.44 -24.18 -1.70
CA LYS A 272 6.82 -23.92 -3.10
C LYS A 272 5.81 -24.53 -4.06
N PRO A 273 5.56 -23.88 -5.21
CA PRO A 273 4.86 -24.50 -6.32
C PRO A 273 5.59 -25.77 -6.81
N PRO A 274 4.89 -26.65 -7.55
CA PRO A 274 5.47 -27.81 -8.21
C PRO A 274 6.68 -27.48 -9.08
N LYS A 275 7.50 -28.49 -9.38
CA LYS A 275 8.77 -28.29 -10.09
C LYS A 275 8.59 -27.75 -11.51
N ALA A 276 7.48 -28.07 -12.16
CA ALA A 276 7.14 -27.58 -13.49
C ALA A 276 6.52 -26.18 -13.51
N ALA A 277 6.21 -25.59 -12.34
CA ALA A 277 5.63 -24.25 -12.28
C ALA A 277 6.69 -23.17 -12.58
N TYR A 278 6.37 -22.27 -13.51
CA TYR A 278 7.11 -21.04 -13.72
C TYR A 278 7.02 -20.17 -12.46
N SER A 279 8.05 -19.36 -12.25
CA SER A 279 8.06 -18.35 -11.20
C SER A 279 7.92 -18.92 -9.80
N ARG A 280 8.41 -20.14 -9.60
CA ARG A 280 8.56 -20.77 -8.28
C ARG A 280 9.77 -20.27 -7.48
N GLN A 281 10.52 -19.33 -8.06
CA GLN A 281 11.67 -18.68 -7.45
C GLN A 281 11.21 -17.58 -6.49
N ASN A 282 11.95 -17.41 -5.40
CA ASN A 282 11.84 -16.18 -4.61
C ASN A 282 12.43 -15.01 -5.41
N TYR A 283 11.87 -13.82 -5.23
CA TYR A 283 12.35 -12.63 -5.92
C TYR A 283 12.18 -11.38 -5.08
N ALA A 284 12.98 -10.36 -5.39
CA ALA A 284 12.76 -9.00 -4.93
C ALA A 284 13.20 -8.01 -6.00
N TYR A 285 12.51 -6.87 -6.05
CA TYR A 285 12.77 -5.76 -6.95
C TYR A 285 12.94 -4.47 -6.16
N VAL A 286 13.69 -3.57 -6.76
CA VAL A 286 13.65 -2.13 -6.44
C VAL A 286 12.93 -1.44 -7.59
N ALA A 287 11.88 -0.68 -7.29
CA ALA A 287 11.18 0.17 -8.24
C ALA A 287 11.48 1.64 -7.93
N LEU A 288 11.80 2.41 -8.96
CA LEU A 288 12.02 3.86 -8.86
C LEU A 288 11.18 4.56 -9.92
N GLY A 289 10.63 5.72 -9.60
CA GLY A 289 9.86 6.47 -10.57
C GLY A 289 9.35 7.81 -10.07
N VAL A 290 8.43 8.35 -10.86
CA VAL A 290 7.78 9.62 -10.62
C VAL A 290 6.29 9.52 -10.86
N LYS A 291 5.51 10.28 -10.08
CA LYS A 291 4.09 10.51 -10.31
C LYS A 291 3.88 12.00 -10.53
N TYR A 292 3.31 12.41 -11.65
CA TYR A 292 3.04 13.81 -11.95
C TYR A 292 1.55 14.07 -12.06
N GLN A 293 1.07 15.07 -11.33
CA GLN A 293 -0.29 15.55 -11.45
C GLN A 293 -0.43 16.47 -12.68
N TRP A 294 -0.72 15.86 -13.83
CA TRP A 294 -0.90 16.59 -15.08
C TRP A 294 -2.13 17.50 -15.04
N PHE A 295 -3.25 17.01 -14.51
CA PHE A 295 -4.46 17.78 -14.24
C PHE A 295 -4.97 17.48 -12.83
N ASP A 296 -5.88 18.30 -12.29
CA ASP A 296 -6.48 18.05 -10.97
C ASP A 296 -7.27 16.73 -10.92
N TRP A 297 -7.71 16.26 -12.08
CA TRP A 297 -8.43 15.01 -12.27
C TRP A 297 -7.58 13.93 -12.96
N MET A 298 -6.29 14.16 -13.23
CA MET A 298 -5.43 13.20 -13.92
C MET A 298 -4.00 13.18 -13.38
N GLY A 299 -3.58 12.03 -12.87
CA GLY A 299 -2.18 11.74 -12.55
C GLY A 299 -1.56 10.80 -13.56
N VAL A 300 -0.30 11.03 -13.92
CA VAL A 300 0.51 10.17 -14.79
C VAL A 300 1.67 9.61 -13.97
N HIS A 301 1.98 8.33 -14.17
CA HIS A 301 3.00 7.58 -13.45
C HIS A 301 4.01 7.05 -14.46
N LEU A 302 5.29 7.12 -14.13
CA LEU A 302 6.37 6.55 -14.94
C LEU A 302 7.46 6.03 -14.02
N GLY A 303 8.01 4.86 -14.31
CA GLY A 303 9.16 4.36 -13.57
C GLY A 303 9.76 3.10 -14.17
N GLY A 304 10.72 2.54 -13.44
CA GLY A 304 11.37 1.30 -13.78
C GLY A 304 11.60 0.43 -12.55
N GLU A 305 11.64 -0.88 -12.77
CA GLU A 305 11.93 -1.90 -11.79
C GLU A 305 13.23 -2.61 -12.15
N PHE A 306 13.98 -2.99 -11.13
CA PHE A 306 15.22 -3.73 -11.27
C PHE A 306 15.23 -4.88 -10.28
N GLN A 307 15.43 -6.10 -10.78
CA GLN A 307 15.49 -7.28 -9.93
C GLN A 307 16.77 -7.24 -9.10
N VAL A 308 16.63 -7.30 -7.78
CA VAL A 308 17.76 -7.27 -6.83
C VAL A 308 17.99 -8.61 -6.15
N LEU A 309 16.96 -9.46 -6.08
CA LEU A 309 17.08 -10.82 -5.60
C LEU A 309 16.51 -11.78 -6.64
N LYS A 310 17.32 -12.79 -6.97
CA LYS A 310 16.97 -13.87 -7.89
C LYS A 310 17.14 -15.21 -7.18
N GLY A 311 16.05 -15.93 -6.99
CA GLY A 311 16.04 -17.27 -6.43
C GLY A 311 16.79 -18.26 -7.33
N THR A 312 17.26 -19.35 -6.72
CA THR A 312 18.00 -20.42 -7.43
C THR A 312 17.11 -21.57 -7.88
N ASP A 313 15.87 -21.63 -7.38
CA ASP A 313 14.91 -22.73 -7.61
C ASP A 313 14.28 -22.65 -9.00
N LYS A 314 14.90 -23.26 -10.00
CA LYS A 314 14.42 -23.17 -11.37
C LYS A 314 13.18 -24.04 -11.63
N THR A 315 12.37 -23.58 -12.56
CA THR A 315 11.40 -24.41 -13.27
C THR A 315 12.15 -25.56 -13.94
N VAL A 316 11.77 -26.80 -13.61
CA VAL A 316 12.32 -27.99 -14.26
C VAL A 316 11.50 -28.23 -15.52
N GLY A 317 11.89 -27.59 -16.61
CA GLY A 317 11.51 -28.01 -17.95
C GLY A 317 12.35 -29.23 -18.32
N ASN A 318 11.72 -30.33 -18.74
CA ASN A 318 12.47 -31.38 -19.40
C ASN A 318 12.73 -30.91 -20.83
N ASP A 319 13.84 -30.20 -21.02
CA ASP A 319 14.27 -29.55 -22.28
C ASP A 319 14.19 -30.48 -23.51
N GLN A 320 14.22 -31.80 -23.30
CA GLN A 320 14.16 -32.80 -24.38
C GLN A 320 12.77 -33.36 -24.68
N LEU A 321 11.80 -33.28 -23.75
CA LEU A 321 10.52 -33.97 -23.88
C LEU A 321 9.35 -33.05 -24.27
N LEU A 322 9.45 -31.74 -23.98
CA LEU A 322 8.37 -30.80 -24.29
C LEU A 322 8.64 -29.97 -25.57
N GLY A 323 9.89 -29.89 -26.06
CA GLY A 323 10.25 -28.94 -27.12
C GLY A 323 10.00 -27.47 -26.76
N ILE A 324 9.63 -27.22 -25.50
CA ILE A 324 9.46 -25.90 -24.91
C ILE A 324 10.82 -25.54 -24.34
N ASP A 325 11.73 -25.14 -25.24
CA ASP A 325 13.04 -24.60 -24.86
C ASP A 325 12.87 -23.49 -23.83
N ASP A 326 13.64 -23.61 -22.74
CA ASP A 326 13.83 -22.65 -21.66
C ASP A 326 13.37 -21.23 -22.06
N LEU A 327 12.14 -20.88 -21.67
CA LEU A 327 11.56 -19.55 -21.86
C LEU A 327 12.16 -18.54 -20.88
N THR A 328 13.07 -18.99 -20.00
CA THR A 328 13.73 -18.12 -19.04
C THR A 328 14.87 -17.36 -19.73
N ILE A 329 14.79 -16.04 -19.64
CA ILE A 329 15.89 -15.18 -20.08
C ILE A 329 16.94 -15.25 -18.99
N SER A 330 18.16 -15.63 -19.37
CA SER A 330 19.28 -15.69 -18.42
C SER A 330 18.98 -16.60 -17.22
N LYS A 331 18.21 -17.69 -17.40
CA LYS A 331 17.88 -18.65 -16.33
C LYS A 331 17.00 -18.09 -15.20
N SER A 332 16.24 -17.00 -15.41
CA SER A 332 15.23 -16.49 -14.46
C SER A 332 13.83 -16.56 -15.03
N ASP A 333 12.88 -17.00 -14.22
CA ASP A 333 11.45 -16.94 -14.55
C ASP A 333 10.87 -15.51 -14.40
N TYR A 334 11.72 -14.54 -14.08
CA TYR A 334 11.36 -13.15 -13.80
C TYR A 334 12.16 -12.19 -14.68
N PRO A 335 11.56 -11.06 -15.11
CA PRO A 335 12.27 -10.06 -15.88
C PRO A 335 13.36 -9.39 -15.03
N SER A 336 14.57 -9.24 -15.57
CA SER A 336 15.65 -8.58 -14.82
C SER A 336 15.39 -7.08 -14.59
N TRP A 337 14.59 -6.47 -15.47
CA TRP A 337 14.14 -5.09 -15.36
C TRP A 337 12.76 -4.94 -16.00
N ARG A 338 12.02 -3.89 -15.65
CA ARG A 338 10.78 -3.48 -16.34
C ARG A 338 10.69 -1.97 -16.38
N ILE A 339 9.99 -1.45 -17.37
CA ILE A 339 9.50 -0.06 -17.36
C ILE A 339 7.99 -0.14 -17.12
N PHE A 340 7.46 0.74 -16.29
CA PHE A 340 6.03 0.86 -16.08
C PHE A 340 5.55 2.29 -16.28
N THR A 341 4.32 2.41 -16.74
CA THR A 341 3.59 3.66 -16.94
C THR A 341 2.19 3.50 -16.38
N GLY A 342 1.55 4.58 -15.99
CA GLY A 342 0.16 4.50 -15.55
C GLY A 342 -0.55 5.83 -15.62
N VAL A 343 -1.87 5.78 -15.58
CA VAL A 343 -2.73 6.94 -15.49
C VAL A 343 -3.79 6.71 -14.43
N THR A 344 -4.15 7.78 -13.73
CA THR A 344 -5.11 7.74 -12.63
C THR A 344 -6.10 8.89 -12.73
N PHE A 345 -7.37 8.58 -12.50
CA PHE A 345 -8.48 9.53 -12.63
C PHE A 345 -9.33 9.51 -11.36
N PRO A 346 -9.11 10.43 -10.40
CA PRO A 346 -10.08 10.69 -9.36
C PRO A 346 -11.34 11.30 -10.01
N LEU A 347 -12.43 10.52 -10.08
CA LEU A 347 -13.67 10.98 -10.75
C LEU A 347 -14.44 12.01 -9.93
N MET A 348 -14.23 12.04 -8.61
CA MET A 348 -14.73 13.14 -7.81
C MET A 348 -13.72 14.27 -7.82
N PRO A 349 -14.11 15.49 -8.26
CA PRO A 349 -13.22 16.62 -8.31
C PRO A 349 -12.65 16.81 -6.92
N ARG A 350 -11.32 16.88 -6.87
CA ARG A 350 -10.58 17.36 -5.73
C ARG A 350 -11.33 18.51 -5.08
N ALA A 351 -11.83 18.30 -3.86
CA ALA A 351 -12.08 19.41 -2.95
C ALA A 351 -10.76 20.15 -2.59
N SER A 352 -9.63 19.79 -3.23
CA SER A 352 -8.49 20.68 -3.44
C SER A 352 -8.85 21.85 -4.37
N SER A 353 -9.85 22.63 -3.96
CA SER A 353 -9.98 24.03 -4.34
C SER A 353 -8.66 24.74 -4.00
N PRO A 354 -8.27 25.83 -4.69
CA PRO A 354 -7.22 26.75 -4.23
C PRO A 354 -7.37 27.13 -2.74
N GLN A 355 -8.60 27.09 -2.21
CA GLN A 355 -8.88 27.25 -0.79
C GLN A 355 -8.24 26.18 0.11
N SER A 356 -7.94 24.98 -0.37
CA SER A 356 -7.23 23.96 0.43
C SER A 356 -5.76 24.33 0.66
N ARG A 357 -5.10 25.01 -0.30
CA ARG A 357 -3.77 25.59 -0.11
C ARG A 357 -3.78 26.81 0.77
N VAL A 358 -4.75 27.72 0.54
CA VAL A 358 -4.95 28.85 1.44
C VAL A 358 -5.26 28.34 2.85
N LYS A 359 -6.06 27.28 3.00
CA LYS A 359 -6.28 26.62 4.29
C LYS A 359 -5.04 25.94 4.82
N GLU A 360 -4.20 25.31 4.00
CA GLU A 360 -2.94 24.72 4.44
C GLU A 360 -2.01 25.81 4.99
N GLU A 361 -1.78 26.88 4.23
CA GLU A 361 -0.96 28.01 4.63
C GLU A 361 -1.51 28.70 5.87
N VAL A 362 -2.83 28.96 5.91
CA VAL A 362 -3.50 29.57 7.08
C VAL A 362 -3.47 28.65 8.29
N VAL A 363 -3.65 27.33 8.13
CA VAL A 363 -3.56 26.37 9.24
C VAL A 363 -2.12 26.25 9.72
N LEU A 364 -1.13 26.24 8.82
CA LEU A 364 0.28 26.26 9.16
C LEU A 364 0.62 27.53 9.95
N GLU A 365 0.21 28.69 9.44
CA GLU A 365 0.43 29.98 10.08
C GLU A 365 -0.25 30.06 11.45
N GLN A 366 -1.50 29.60 11.56
CA GLN A 366 -2.20 29.51 12.84
C GLN A 366 -1.50 28.55 13.82
N SER A 367 -0.98 27.43 13.33
CA SER A 367 -0.23 26.47 14.15
C SER A 367 1.09 27.07 14.65
N GLU A 368 1.80 27.83 13.80
CA GLU A 368 3.02 28.53 14.17
C GLU A 368 2.76 29.67 15.16
N ARG A 369 1.68 30.43 14.97
CA ARG A 369 1.23 31.46 15.91
C ARG A 369 0.93 30.85 17.28
N ARG A 370 0.15 29.77 17.33
CA ARG A 370 -0.14 29.06 18.58
C ARG A 370 1.12 28.50 19.22
N LYS A 371 2.06 27.97 18.43
CA LYS A 371 3.34 27.47 18.95
C LYS A 371 4.15 28.60 19.60
N LYS A 372 4.24 29.77 18.96
CA LYS A 372 4.89 30.95 19.52
C LYS A 372 4.20 31.47 20.77
N GLU A 373 2.87 31.45 20.81
CA GLU A 373 2.09 31.81 22.01
C GLU A 373 2.39 30.86 23.18
N VAL A 374 2.40 29.54 22.93
CA VAL A 374 2.72 28.52 23.94
C VAL A 374 4.17 28.64 24.42
N GLU A 375 5.13 28.85 23.52
CA GLU A 375 6.53 29.10 23.88
C GLU A 375 6.68 30.37 24.73
N GLY A 376 5.92 31.43 24.40
CA GLY A 376 5.87 32.66 25.19
C GLY A 376 5.30 32.43 26.59
N ILE A 377 4.24 31.63 26.73
CA ILE A 377 3.66 31.26 28.02
C ILE A 377 4.67 30.47 28.85
N LEU A 378 5.29 29.44 28.27
CA LEU A 378 6.32 28.63 28.95
C LEU A 378 7.50 29.48 29.42
N TYR A 379 7.98 30.39 28.58
CA TYR A 379 9.05 31.32 28.96
C TYR A 379 8.62 32.22 30.12
N SER A 380 7.39 32.75 30.07
CA SER A 380 6.83 33.58 31.14
C SER A 380 6.65 32.80 32.45
N GLU A 381 6.24 31.54 32.40
CA GLU A 381 6.15 30.66 33.58
C GLU A 381 7.53 30.39 34.16
N GLN A 382 8.55 30.11 33.33
CA GLN A 382 9.92 29.96 33.79
C GLN A 382 10.46 31.24 34.42
N GLU A 383 10.13 32.40 33.87
CA GLU A 383 10.53 33.69 34.42
C GLU A 383 9.81 33.99 35.73
N ILE A 384 8.52 33.67 35.84
CA ILE A 384 7.74 33.74 37.08
C ILE A 384 8.31 32.77 38.12
N GLN A 385 8.72 31.56 37.73
CA GLN A 385 9.38 30.60 38.61
C GLN A 385 10.74 31.14 39.09
N LYS A 386 11.58 31.69 38.21
CA LYS A 386 12.85 32.34 38.60
C LYS A 386 12.63 33.55 39.51
N ARG A 387 11.64 34.40 39.21
CA ARG A 387 11.29 35.56 40.05
C ARG A 387 10.70 35.12 41.39
N SER A 388 9.89 34.08 41.43
CA SER A 388 9.33 33.53 42.67
C SER A 388 10.39 32.84 43.54
N GLN A 389 11.43 32.23 42.94
CA GLN A 389 12.62 31.79 43.67
C GLN A 389 13.39 32.97 44.29
N ASN A 390 13.39 34.13 43.64
CA ASN A 390 13.93 35.38 44.20
C ASN A 390 12.97 36.08 45.19
N PHE A 391 11.71 35.63 45.32
CA PHE A 391 10.73 36.11 46.30
C PHE A 391 10.78 35.31 47.63
N ILE A 392 11.99 35.06 48.16
CA ILE A 392 12.19 34.69 49.57
C ILE A 392 11.51 35.68 50.56
N PRO A 393 11.44 37.02 50.28
CA PRO A 393 10.87 37.98 51.23
C PRO A 393 9.37 37.79 51.51
N ILE A 394 8.58 37.21 50.59
CA ILE A 394 7.12 37.07 50.79
C ILE A 394 6.80 35.93 51.78
N LYS A 395 7.61 34.87 51.78
CA LYS A 395 7.44 33.75 52.72
C LYS A 395 7.81 34.18 54.14
N GLU A 396 8.84 35.01 54.28
CA GLU A 396 9.23 35.63 55.56
C GLU A 396 8.23 36.71 56.02
N MET A 397 7.73 37.55 55.11
CA MET A 397 6.66 38.51 55.43
C MET A 397 5.39 37.81 55.92
N ARG A 398 4.97 36.69 55.31
CA ARG A 398 3.83 35.90 55.82
C ARG A 398 4.07 35.34 57.23
N LYS A 399 5.31 34.97 57.56
CA LYS A 399 5.68 34.50 58.90
C LYS A 399 5.63 35.65 59.92
N ASN A 400 6.15 36.83 59.57
CA ASN A 400 6.05 38.03 60.40
C ASN A 400 4.60 38.49 60.60
N TYR A 401 3.78 38.52 59.55
CA TYR A 401 2.36 38.90 59.68
C TYR A 401 1.57 37.93 60.57
N LYS A 402 1.83 36.62 60.48
CA LYS A 402 1.20 35.63 61.39
C LYS A 402 1.63 35.83 62.84
N SER A 403 2.90 36.17 63.09
CA SER A 403 3.39 36.49 64.43
C SER A 403 2.68 37.72 65.01
N ILE A 404 2.59 38.79 64.23
CA ILE A 404 1.94 40.04 64.64
C ILE A 404 0.44 39.81 64.92
N ILE A 405 -0.26 39.08 64.05
CA ILE A 405 -1.69 38.77 64.25
C ILE A 405 -1.89 37.90 65.52
N GLY A 406 -1.03 36.91 65.76
CA GLY A 406 -1.10 36.09 66.99
C GLY A 406 -0.91 36.92 68.25
N GLU A 407 0.02 37.87 68.25
CA GLU A 407 0.26 38.77 69.38
C GLU A 407 -0.96 39.67 69.66
N TYR A 408 -1.59 40.22 68.62
CA TYR A 408 -2.82 41.00 68.76
C TYR A 408 -4.01 40.19 69.30
N VAL A 409 -4.18 38.94 68.87
CA VAL A 409 -5.24 38.04 69.40
C VAL A 409 -5.02 37.76 70.89
N THR A 410 -3.78 37.54 71.31
CA THR A 410 -3.43 37.25 72.71
C THR A 410 -3.71 38.45 73.64
N ILE A 411 -3.46 39.67 73.16
CA ILE A 411 -3.74 40.92 73.90
C ILE A 411 -5.26 41.16 74.03
N LEU A 412 -6.04 40.78 73.02
CA LEU A 412 -7.50 40.93 73.04
C LEU A 412 -8.14 39.90 73.98
N ASP A 413 -7.70 38.64 73.95
CA ASP A 413 -8.23 37.58 74.84
C ASP A 413 -7.86 37.80 76.33
N ALA A 414 -6.77 38.50 76.62
CA ALA A 414 -6.36 38.80 78.00
C ALA A 414 -7.23 39.88 78.68
N LYS A 415 -8.03 40.66 77.92
CA LYS A 415 -8.91 41.70 78.47
C LYS A 415 -10.31 41.21 78.85
N ASP A 416 -10.73 40.02 78.41
CA ASP A 416 -12.10 39.52 78.60
C ASP A 416 -12.29 38.52 79.76
N LYS A 417 -11.26 38.25 80.57
CA LYS A 417 -11.42 37.43 81.79
C LYS A 417 -11.76 38.29 83.02
N LYS A 418 -13.05 38.38 83.35
CA LYS A 418 -13.54 38.79 84.69
C LYS A 418 -13.30 37.70 85.74
N PRO A 419 -13.21 38.05 87.05
CA PRO A 419 -12.89 37.11 88.12
C PRO A 419 -14.03 36.10 88.37
N VAL A 420 -13.65 34.86 88.66
CA VAL A 420 -14.55 33.74 89.00
C VAL A 420 -15.09 33.92 90.43
N GLU A 421 -16.41 33.86 90.60
CA GLU A 421 -17.11 33.81 91.89
C GLU A 421 -17.33 32.33 92.29
N PRO A 422 -17.16 31.94 93.56
CA PRO A 422 -17.10 30.53 93.97
C PRO A 422 -18.47 29.85 94.05
N GLU A 423 -18.58 28.65 93.45
CA GLU A 423 -19.76 27.78 93.51
C GLU A 423 -19.92 27.07 94.85
N ILE A 424 -21.17 27.03 95.33
CA ILE A 424 -21.68 26.39 96.54
C ILE A 424 -21.90 24.89 96.27
N PRO A 425 -21.60 23.96 97.20
CA PRO A 425 -21.75 22.53 96.97
C PRO A 425 -23.23 22.07 96.94
N PRO A 426 -23.63 21.13 96.06
CA PRO A 426 -25.02 20.67 95.98
C PRO A 426 -25.37 19.57 96.99
N GLU A 427 -26.62 19.64 97.46
CA GLU A 427 -27.35 18.71 98.32
C GLU A 427 -27.62 17.34 97.69
N GLU A 428 -27.70 16.34 98.58
CA GLU A 428 -28.10 14.94 98.33
C GLU A 428 -29.61 14.78 98.07
N GLU A 429 -29.99 13.53 97.75
CA GLU A 429 -31.34 12.95 97.70
C GLU A 429 -32.12 13.09 96.39
N ASN A 430 -32.89 12.11 95.93
CA ASN A 430 -33.19 10.75 96.38
C ASN A 430 -33.76 10.02 95.15
N GLN A 431 -33.37 8.77 94.94
CA GLN A 431 -34.02 7.91 93.94
C GLN A 431 -35.13 7.12 94.64
N GLY A 432 -36.37 7.35 94.21
CA GLY A 432 -37.54 6.55 94.55
C GLY A 432 -38.01 5.75 93.33
N ASN A 433 -38.27 4.46 93.59
CA ASN A 433 -38.69 3.35 92.71
C ASN A 433 -39.73 3.63 91.63
#